data_AF-A0AAJ6MGY0-F1
#
_entry.id   AF-A0AAJ6MGY0-F1
#
_cell.length_a   1.000
_cell.length_b   1.000
_cell.length_c   1.000
_cell.angle_alpha   90.00
_cell.angle_beta   90.00
_cell.angle_gamma   90.00
#
_symmetry.space_group_name_H-M   'P 1'
#
loop_
_entity.id
_entity.type
_entity.pdbx_description
1 polymer ?
#
loop_
_entity_poly.entity_id
_entity_poly.type
_entity_poly.pdbx_seq_one_letter_code
_entity_poly.pdbx_strand_id
1 'polypeptide(L)'
;MKNGATNLWEWIVSAVKAPTKNVQENTPLWFSWLSITLTAIFGALALGKILVNIITNTSTSVGNALGSANNSLGSLYNQNVGNTVANTANHVFGQMIFPIIISFIILHAATILGGWLANFAILGDKTFTFKKMLNYYGRFYVLLFALNFVSFLFALIGINALAIFIIYLALMLWGFISFFTYINTIHQQKMDTFYIKLLAWLANSAILGLAFLIVFAIMGSEIATLISNATGGIL
;
A
#
# COMPACT_ATOMS: atom_id res chain seq x y z
N MET A 1 1.96 15.27 -34.11
CA MET A 1 2.46 14.67 -32.86
C MET A 1 1.35 14.79 -31.84
N LYS A 2 0.84 13.69 -31.26
CA LYS A 2 -0.04 13.83 -30.08
C LYS A 2 0.87 14.33 -28.96
N ASN A 3 0.45 15.37 -28.25
CA ASN A 3 1.19 15.91 -27.13
C ASN A 3 0.87 15.06 -25.88
N GLY A 4 1.89 14.61 -25.16
CA GLY A 4 1.73 14.03 -23.83
C GLY A 4 1.07 15.01 -22.87
N ALA A 5 0.58 14.51 -21.75
CA ALA A 5 -0.01 15.38 -20.73
C ALA A 5 1.03 16.43 -20.31
N THR A 6 0.65 17.70 -20.43
CA THR A 6 1.57 18.82 -20.18
C THR A 6 1.53 19.27 -18.73
N ASN A 7 0.43 18.95 -18.04
CA ASN A 7 0.25 19.21 -16.63
C ASN A 7 -0.31 17.98 -15.89
N LEU A 8 -0.25 18.04 -14.56
CA LEU A 8 -0.62 16.94 -13.68
C LEU A 8 -2.11 16.57 -13.78
N TRP A 9 -3.00 17.56 -13.91
CA TRP A 9 -4.44 17.31 -13.98
C TRP A 9 -4.82 16.54 -15.25
N GLU A 10 -4.31 16.97 -16.41
CA GLU A 10 -4.47 16.23 -17.67
C GLU A 10 -3.97 14.80 -17.55
N TRP A 11 -2.82 14.60 -16.88
CA TRP A 11 -2.24 13.29 -16.68
C TRP A 11 -3.15 12.40 -15.82
N ILE A 12 -3.61 12.89 -14.66
CA ILE A 12 -4.53 12.19 -13.75
C ILE A 12 -5.82 11.81 -14.49
N VAL A 13 -6.47 12.77 -15.15
CA VAL A 13 -7.71 12.52 -15.90
C VAL A 13 -7.49 11.48 -16.99
N SER A 14 -6.36 11.54 -17.69
CA SER A 14 -6.02 10.55 -18.72
C SER A 14 -5.78 9.16 -18.11
N ALA A 15 -5.14 9.08 -16.94
CA ALA A 15 -4.86 7.83 -16.25
C ALA A 15 -6.16 7.14 -15.82
N VAL A 16 -7.11 7.90 -15.27
CA VAL A 16 -8.43 7.40 -14.89
C VAL A 16 -9.23 6.93 -16.11
N LYS A 17 -9.26 7.72 -17.19
CA LYS A 17 -10.03 7.37 -18.40
C LYS A 17 -9.48 6.15 -19.16
N ALA A 18 -8.17 5.95 -19.12
CA ALA A 18 -7.50 4.90 -19.88
C ALA A 18 -6.24 4.42 -19.14
N PRO A 19 -6.37 3.59 -18.09
CA PRO A 19 -5.25 3.22 -17.22
C PRO A 19 -4.23 2.32 -17.92
N THR A 20 -4.67 1.47 -18.85
CA THR A 20 -3.81 0.55 -19.62
C THR A 20 -3.10 1.22 -20.80
N LYS A 21 -3.41 2.48 -21.11
CA LYS A 21 -2.89 3.14 -22.31
C LYS A 21 -1.43 3.55 -22.13
N ASN A 22 -0.59 3.20 -23.09
CA ASN A 22 0.81 3.65 -23.14
C ASN A 22 0.90 5.18 -22.97
N VAL A 23 1.79 5.59 -22.07
CA VAL A 23 2.10 7.00 -21.83
C VAL A 23 3.02 7.51 -22.93
N GLN A 24 2.76 8.73 -23.40
CA GLN A 24 3.55 9.37 -24.44
C GLN A 24 4.94 9.73 -23.88
N GLU A 25 6.00 9.60 -24.69
CA GLU A 25 7.39 9.64 -24.21
C GLU A 25 7.81 10.96 -23.55
N ASN A 26 7.16 12.06 -23.93
CA ASN A 26 7.38 13.40 -23.40
C ASN A 26 6.65 13.67 -22.07
N THR A 27 5.87 12.71 -21.54
CA THR A 27 5.18 12.87 -20.26
C THR A 27 6.20 12.86 -19.11
N PRO A 28 6.17 13.83 -18.19
CA PRO A 28 7.08 13.87 -17.04
C PRO A 28 6.97 12.62 -16.16
N LEU A 29 8.11 11.98 -15.86
CA LEU A 29 8.17 10.76 -15.04
C LEU A 29 7.76 10.97 -13.59
N TRP A 30 7.94 12.19 -13.09
CA TRP A 30 7.62 12.53 -11.71
C TRP A 30 6.13 12.40 -11.41
N PHE A 31 5.24 12.48 -12.42
CA PHE A 31 3.81 12.20 -12.23
C PHE A 31 3.58 10.76 -11.75
N SER A 32 4.28 9.80 -12.37
CA SER A 32 4.22 8.39 -12.00
C SER A 32 4.78 8.18 -10.60
N TRP A 33 5.95 8.75 -10.29
CA TRP A 33 6.51 8.68 -8.94
C TRP A 33 5.59 9.30 -7.89
N LEU A 34 4.97 10.45 -8.19
CA LEU A 34 4.03 11.11 -7.29
C LEU A 34 2.86 10.19 -6.95
N SER A 35 2.23 9.57 -7.97
CA SER A 35 1.10 8.65 -7.73
C SER A 35 1.48 7.45 -6.86
N ILE A 36 2.67 6.90 -7.04
CA ILE A 36 3.19 5.76 -6.27
C ILE A 36 3.46 6.19 -4.83
N THR A 37 4.16 7.30 -4.64
CA THR A 37 4.49 7.84 -3.31
C THR A 37 3.22 8.23 -2.54
N LEU A 38 2.25 8.88 -3.18
CA LEU A 38 0.98 9.21 -2.55
C LEU A 38 0.18 7.96 -2.18
N THR A 39 0.22 6.91 -3.00
CA THR A 39 -0.38 5.62 -2.67
C THR A 39 0.22 5.04 -1.39
N ALA A 40 1.55 5.07 -1.26
CA ALA A 40 2.26 4.60 -0.07
C ALA A 40 1.93 5.44 1.17
N ILE A 41 1.96 6.77 1.06
CA ILE A 41 1.66 7.69 2.16
C ILE A 41 0.24 7.47 2.68
N PHE A 42 -0.76 7.50 1.80
CA PHE A 42 -2.15 7.36 2.25
C PHE A 42 -2.48 5.93 2.69
N GLY A 43 -1.86 4.91 2.12
CA GLY A 43 -1.97 3.54 2.62
C GLY A 43 -1.44 3.43 4.05
N ALA A 44 -0.27 4.02 4.33
CA ALA A 44 0.32 4.05 5.65
C ALA A 44 -0.53 4.82 6.66
N LEU A 45 -1.01 6.01 6.28
CA LEU A 45 -1.85 6.84 7.14
C LEU A 45 -3.19 6.17 7.47
N ALA A 46 -3.82 5.51 6.48
CA ALA A 46 -5.04 4.77 6.69
C ALA A 46 -4.83 3.63 7.69
N LEU A 47 -3.81 2.79 7.49
CA LEU A 47 -3.51 1.67 8.39
C LEU A 47 -3.16 2.16 9.80
N GLY A 48 -2.29 3.18 9.92
CA GLY A 48 -1.92 3.75 11.20
C GLY A 48 -3.13 4.27 11.98
N LYS A 49 -4.04 4.99 11.29
CA LYS A 49 -5.25 5.51 11.94
C LYS A 49 -6.23 4.41 12.34
N ILE A 50 -6.44 3.41 11.48
CA ILE A 50 -7.28 2.25 11.80
C ILE A 50 -6.76 1.54 13.05
N LEU A 51 -5.46 1.29 13.12
CA LEU A 51 -4.83 0.63 14.26
C LEU A 51 -5.05 1.39 15.57
N VAL A 52 -4.79 2.70 15.58
CA VAL A 52 -5.03 3.54 16.76
C VAL A 52 -6.51 3.51 17.16
N ASN A 53 -7.44 3.61 16.20
CA ASN A 53 -8.86 3.57 16.52
C ASN A 53 -9.30 2.21 17.10
N ILE A 54 -8.76 1.09 16.60
CA ILE A 54 -9.06 -0.25 17.14
C ILE A 54 -8.62 -0.35 18.60
N ILE A 55 -7.41 0.10 18.90
CA ILE A 55 -6.87 0.07 20.26
C ILE A 55 -7.68 0.99 21.18
N THR A 56 -8.00 2.21 20.74
CA THR A 56 -8.87 3.13 21.51
C THR A 56 -10.23 2.50 21.82
N ASN A 57 -10.92 2.00 20.80
CA ASN A 57 -12.28 1.45 20.97
C ASN A 57 -12.28 0.22 21.88
N THR A 58 -11.29 -0.66 21.73
CA THR A 58 -11.15 -1.86 22.56
C THR A 58 -10.91 -1.48 24.02
N SER A 59 -9.94 -0.60 24.26
CA SER A 59 -9.59 -0.17 25.62
C SER A 59 -10.73 0.58 26.31
N THR A 60 -11.46 1.46 25.61
CA THR A 60 -12.64 2.13 26.16
C THR A 60 -13.76 1.13 26.49
N SER A 61 -13.98 0.13 25.65
CA SER A 61 -15.02 -0.89 25.89
C SER A 61 -14.73 -1.72 27.15
N VAL A 62 -13.47 -2.14 27.34
CA VAL A 62 -13.06 -2.87 28.54
C VAL A 62 -13.16 -1.98 29.78
N GLY A 63 -12.74 -0.73 29.70
CA GLY A 63 -12.83 0.22 30.81
C GLY A 63 -14.25 0.48 31.26
N ASN A 64 -15.18 0.61 30.30
CA ASN A 64 -16.60 0.75 30.59
C ASN A 64 -17.20 -0.51 31.23
N ALA A 65 -16.83 -1.71 30.75
CA ALA A 65 -17.28 -2.97 31.33
C ALA A 65 -16.78 -3.14 32.78
N LEU A 66 -15.49 -2.84 33.04
CA LEU A 66 -14.91 -2.88 34.37
C LEU A 66 -15.51 -1.81 35.29
N GLY A 67 -15.71 -0.59 34.81
CA GLY A 67 -16.37 0.48 35.58
C GLY A 67 -17.80 0.11 35.97
N SER A 68 -18.54 -0.51 35.05
CA SER A 68 -19.90 -0.99 35.32
C SER A 68 -19.93 -2.10 36.39
N ALA A 69 -18.88 -2.92 36.49
CA ALA A 69 -18.75 -3.95 37.53
C ALA A 69 -18.20 -3.38 38.85
N ASN A 70 -17.24 -2.45 38.78
CA ASN A 70 -16.60 -1.80 39.92
C ASN A 70 -15.99 -0.45 39.51
N ASN A 71 -16.56 0.64 40.02
CA ASN A 71 -16.13 2.00 39.72
C ASN A 71 -14.65 2.29 40.06
N SER A 72 -14.11 1.72 41.14
CA SER A 72 -12.71 1.93 41.53
C SER A 72 -11.75 1.20 40.57
N LEU A 73 -12.09 -0.03 40.19
CA LEU A 73 -11.31 -0.81 39.24
C LEU A 73 -11.37 -0.21 37.82
N GLY A 74 -12.56 0.23 37.39
CA GLY A 74 -12.74 0.91 36.12
C GLY A 74 -11.99 2.25 36.05
N SER A 75 -11.95 3.01 37.15
CA SER A 75 -11.17 4.26 37.23
C SER A 75 -9.66 4.02 37.09
N LEU A 76 -9.12 3.06 37.83
CA LEU A 76 -7.71 2.67 37.74
C LEU A 76 -7.35 2.15 36.34
N TYR A 77 -8.22 1.34 35.74
CA TYR A 77 -8.03 0.85 34.38
C TYR A 77 -8.07 1.98 33.35
N ASN A 78 -9.04 2.89 33.42
CA ASN A 78 -9.17 4.01 32.48
C ASN A 78 -7.96 4.96 32.53
N GLN A 79 -7.37 5.18 33.71
CA GLN A 79 -6.14 5.96 33.85
C GLN A 79 -4.95 5.31 33.13
N ASN A 80 -4.79 4.00 33.26
CA ASN A 80 -3.75 3.25 32.56
C ASN A 80 -4.01 3.15 31.06
N VAL A 81 -5.27 3.01 30.64
CA VAL A 81 -5.69 3.01 29.23
C VAL A 81 -5.37 4.31 28.54
N GLY A 82 -5.59 5.47 29.20
CA GLY A 82 -5.24 6.77 28.62
C GLY A 82 -3.76 6.82 28.21
N ASN A 83 -2.89 6.29 29.06
CA ASN A 83 -1.46 6.18 28.78
C ASN A 83 -1.17 5.16 27.66
N THR A 84 -1.81 3.98 27.66
CA THR A 84 -1.66 2.98 26.60
C THR A 84 -2.06 3.53 25.23
N VAL A 85 -3.23 4.16 25.11
CA VAL A 85 -3.73 4.73 23.85
C VAL A 85 -2.81 5.85 23.37
N ALA A 86 -2.35 6.73 24.27
CA ALA A 86 -1.40 7.78 23.93
C ALA A 86 -0.05 7.21 23.46
N ASN A 87 0.50 6.23 24.17
CA ASN A 87 1.76 5.58 23.81
C ASN A 87 1.65 4.83 22.47
N THR A 88 0.54 4.12 22.23
CA THR A 88 0.26 3.51 20.93
C THR A 88 0.21 4.55 19.82
N ALA A 89 -0.56 5.63 19.99
CA ALA A 89 -0.69 6.67 18.96
C ALA A 89 0.66 7.34 18.67
N ASN A 90 1.43 7.65 19.72
CA ASN A 90 2.77 8.22 19.61
C ASN A 90 3.74 7.26 18.92
N HIS A 91 3.67 5.96 19.19
CA HIS A 91 4.50 4.97 18.51
C HIS A 91 4.12 4.86 17.03
N VAL A 92 2.82 4.68 16.73
CA VAL A 92 2.33 4.51 15.36
C VAL A 92 2.66 5.74 14.48
N PHE A 93 2.35 6.95 14.94
CA PHE A 93 2.52 8.16 14.14
C PHE A 93 3.87 8.86 14.32
N GLY A 94 4.54 8.65 15.46
CA GLY A 94 5.84 9.26 15.74
C GLY A 94 7.03 8.40 15.31
N GLN A 95 6.88 7.06 15.29
CA GLN A 95 7.99 6.14 15.02
C GLN A 95 7.68 5.24 13.81
N MET A 96 6.54 4.53 13.81
CA MET A 96 6.25 3.51 12.81
C MET A 96 5.83 4.07 11.44
N ILE A 97 5.30 5.29 11.37
CA ILE A 97 4.69 5.78 10.12
C ILE A 97 5.69 5.82 8.96
N PHE A 98 6.94 6.23 9.22
CA PHE A 98 7.99 6.26 8.19
C PHE A 98 8.41 4.84 7.76
N PRO A 99 8.72 3.90 8.67
CA PRO A 99 8.90 2.48 8.34
C PRO A 99 7.75 1.89 7.50
N ILE A 100 6.49 2.22 7.81
CA ILE A 100 5.34 1.75 7.03
C ILE A 100 5.35 2.36 5.62
N ILE A 101 5.58 3.68 5.48
CA ILE A 101 5.68 4.34 4.17
C ILE A 101 6.81 3.75 3.35
N ILE A 102 8.00 3.59 3.94
CA ILE A 102 9.17 2.98 3.28
C ILE A 102 8.84 1.56 2.82
N SER A 103 8.17 0.78 3.68
CA SER A 103 7.74 -0.57 3.35
C SER A 103 6.83 -0.60 2.13
N PHE A 104 5.82 0.28 2.08
CA PHE A 104 4.97 0.40 0.89
C PHE A 104 5.76 0.78 -0.36
N ILE A 105 6.66 1.77 -0.26
CA ILE A 105 7.52 2.18 -1.39
C ILE A 105 8.35 1.00 -1.90
N ILE A 106 8.94 0.19 -1.00
CA ILE A 106 9.71 -1.00 -1.36
C ILE A 106 8.85 -2.02 -2.12
N LEU A 107 7.65 -2.33 -1.62
CA LEU A 107 6.74 -3.28 -2.27
C LEU A 107 6.28 -2.80 -3.66
N HIS A 108 5.96 -1.51 -3.78
CA HIS A 108 5.55 -0.90 -5.03
C HIS A 108 6.70 -0.85 -6.04
N ALA A 109 7.90 -0.47 -5.61
CA ALA A 109 9.10 -0.47 -6.44
C ALA A 109 9.45 -1.89 -6.91
N ALA A 110 9.36 -2.88 -6.03
CA ALA A 110 9.60 -4.28 -6.37
C ALA A 110 8.61 -4.80 -7.43
N THR A 111 7.33 -4.41 -7.34
CA THR A 111 6.31 -4.78 -8.33
C THR A 111 6.62 -4.19 -9.71
N ILE A 112 7.07 -2.93 -9.76
CA ILE A 112 7.43 -2.26 -11.02
C ILE A 112 8.71 -2.87 -11.60
N LEU A 113 9.70 -3.14 -10.74
CA LEU A 113 10.96 -3.76 -11.11
C LEU A 113 10.75 -5.17 -11.65
N GLY A 114 10.00 -6.02 -10.95
CA GLY A 114 9.69 -7.37 -11.40
C GLY A 114 8.78 -7.38 -12.62
N GLY A 115 7.86 -6.40 -12.71
CA GLY A 115 7.15 -6.01 -13.92
C GLY A 115 8.09 -5.94 -15.13
N TRP A 116 9.03 -5.00 -15.06
CA TRP A 116 9.99 -4.74 -16.13
C TRP A 116 10.91 -5.93 -16.39
N LEU A 117 11.48 -6.53 -15.34
CA LEU A 117 12.43 -7.63 -15.48
C LEU A 117 11.80 -8.84 -16.14
N ALA A 118 10.55 -9.18 -15.78
CA ALA A 118 9.82 -10.26 -16.44
C ALA A 118 9.52 -9.96 -17.91
N ASN A 119 9.19 -8.71 -18.26
CA ASN A 119 9.01 -8.32 -19.67
C ASN A 119 10.31 -8.46 -20.47
N PHE A 120 11.41 -7.97 -19.89
CA PHE A 120 12.72 -7.99 -20.52
C PHE A 120 13.31 -9.39 -20.67
N ALA A 121 13.37 -10.14 -19.56
CA ALA A 121 14.10 -11.40 -19.47
C ALA A 121 13.27 -12.61 -19.88
N ILE A 122 11.98 -12.63 -19.57
CA ILE A 122 11.10 -13.79 -19.82
C ILE A 122 10.37 -13.60 -21.14
N LEU A 123 9.57 -12.53 -21.28
CA LEU A 123 8.79 -12.28 -22.49
C LEU A 123 9.65 -11.89 -23.70
N GLY A 124 10.88 -11.43 -23.45
CA GLY A 124 11.84 -11.04 -24.48
C GLY A 124 11.52 -9.70 -25.14
N ASP A 125 10.63 -8.89 -24.55
CA ASP A 125 10.32 -7.55 -25.07
C ASP A 125 11.34 -6.54 -24.56
N LYS A 126 12.36 -6.29 -25.40
CA LYS A 126 13.40 -5.28 -25.13
C LYS A 126 12.95 -3.84 -25.44
N THR A 127 11.80 -3.67 -26.09
CA THR A 127 11.29 -2.35 -26.49
C THR A 127 10.52 -1.66 -25.35
N PHE A 128 10.09 -2.45 -24.37
CA PHE A 128 9.39 -2.00 -23.16
C PHE A 128 10.37 -1.67 -22.03
N THR A 129 10.93 -0.45 -22.08
CA THR A 129 11.93 0.02 -21.12
C THR A 129 11.37 0.16 -19.70
N PHE A 130 12.25 0.21 -18.70
CA PHE A 130 11.86 0.48 -17.31
C PHE A 130 11.06 1.79 -17.18
N LYS A 131 11.44 2.83 -17.94
CA LYS A 131 10.70 4.10 -18.02
C LYS A 131 9.24 3.89 -18.46
N LYS A 132 9.01 3.07 -19.49
CA LYS A 132 7.65 2.75 -19.95
C LYS A 132 6.88 1.95 -18.91
N MET A 133 7.54 1.02 -18.23
CA MET A 133 6.93 0.24 -17.14
C MET A 133 6.52 1.10 -15.96
N LEU A 134 7.40 1.98 -15.49
CA LEU A 134 7.10 2.93 -14.42
C LEU A 134 5.90 3.82 -14.79
N ASN A 135 5.86 4.32 -16.03
CA ASN A 135 4.75 5.13 -16.50
C ASN A 135 3.44 4.34 -16.63
N TYR A 136 3.51 3.08 -17.05
CA TYR A 136 2.36 2.18 -17.12
C TYR A 136 1.77 1.95 -15.73
N TYR A 137 2.59 1.52 -14.77
CA TYR A 137 2.15 1.36 -13.38
C TYR A 137 1.68 2.68 -12.78
N GLY A 138 2.40 3.79 -12.96
CA GLY A 138 2.02 5.11 -12.43
C GLY A 138 0.59 5.51 -12.75
N ARG A 139 0.08 5.21 -13.95
CA ARG A 139 -1.34 5.48 -14.29
C ARG A 139 -2.31 4.69 -13.40
N PHE A 140 -2.03 3.41 -13.17
CA PHE A 140 -2.87 2.59 -12.29
C PHE A 140 -2.81 3.03 -10.84
N TYR A 141 -1.64 3.52 -10.40
CA TYR A 141 -1.46 4.02 -9.04
C TYR A 141 -2.30 5.25 -8.74
N VAL A 142 -2.82 5.97 -9.73
CA VAL A 142 -3.82 7.03 -9.51
C VAL A 142 -5.09 6.48 -8.85
N LEU A 143 -5.57 5.31 -9.27
CA LEU A 143 -6.75 4.68 -8.69
C LEU A 143 -6.44 4.09 -7.30
N LEU A 144 -5.25 3.47 -7.14
CA LEU A 144 -4.80 2.96 -5.83
C LEU A 144 -4.68 4.08 -4.80
N PHE A 145 -4.05 5.19 -5.19
CA PHE A 145 -3.97 6.41 -4.40
C PHE A 145 -5.37 6.88 -3.99
N ALA A 146 -6.30 7.00 -4.92
CA ALA A 146 -7.66 7.47 -4.62
C ALA A 146 -8.37 6.57 -3.60
N LEU A 147 -8.26 5.25 -3.74
CA LEU A 147 -8.84 4.30 -2.78
C LEU A 147 -8.19 4.44 -1.39
N ASN A 148 -6.86 4.49 -1.31
CA ASN A 148 -6.15 4.66 -0.04
C ASN A 148 -6.47 6.01 0.63
N PHE A 149 -6.60 7.08 -0.16
CA PHE A 149 -7.01 8.39 0.33
C PHE A 149 -8.42 8.34 0.93
N VAL A 150 -9.40 7.77 0.21
CA VAL A 150 -10.77 7.64 0.70
C VAL A 150 -10.82 6.76 1.96
N SER A 151 -10.07 5.65 1.99
CA SER A 151 -9.94 4.83 3.19
C SER A 151 -9.42 5.64 4.38
N PHE A 152 -8.37 6.46 4.17
CA PHE A 152 -7.83 7.31 5.21
C PHE A 152 -8.88 8.28 5.75
N LEU A 153 -9.70 8.90 4.88
CA LEU A 153 -10.80 9.77 5.31
C LEU A 153 -11.81 9.03 6.21
N PHE A 154 -12.20 7.80 5.85
CA PHE A 154 -13.09 6.99 6.70
C PHE A 154 -12.45 6.61 8.04
N ALA A 155 -11.15 6.30 8.05
CA ALA A 155 -10.41 6.05 9.28
C ALA A 155 -10.34 7.29 10.17
N LEU A 156 -10.19 8.49 9.59
CA LEU A 156 -10.17 9.75 10.35
C LEU A 156 -11.48 9.99 11.11
N ILE A 157 -12.62 9.70 10.49
CA ILE A 157 -13.95 9.85 11.12
C ILE A 157 -14.38 8.62 11.93
N GLY A 158 -13.52 7.63 12.11
CA GLY A 158 -13.75 6.47 12.97
C GLY A 158 -14.55 5.32 12.34
N ILE A 159 -14.87 5.37 11.04
CA ILE A 159 -15.59 4.30 10.34
C ILE A 159 -14.60 3.24 9.84
N ASN A 160 -14.02 2.49 10.78
CA ASN A 160 -12.93 1.55 10.49
C ASN A 160 -13.33 0.40 9.56
N ALA A 161 -14.55 -0.14 9.68
CA ALA A 161 -14.99 -1.26 8.84
C ALA A 161 -14.99 -0.88 7.34
N LEU A 162 -15.48 0.33 7.03
CA LEU A 162 -15.49 0.84 5.66
C LEU A 162 -14.08 1.18 5.16
N ALA A 163 -13.24 1.75 6.02
CA ALA A 163 -11.83 1.99 5.70
C ALA A 163 -11.10 0.68 5.33
N ILE A 164 -11.23 -0.36 6.16
CA ILE A 164 -10.64 -1.69 5.91
C ILE A 164 -11.16 -2.30 4.61
N PHE A 165 -12.46 -2.21 4.37
CA PHE A 165 -13.06 -2.69 3.11
C PHE A 165 -12.43 -2.01 1.89
N ILE A 166 -12.22 -0.70 1.93
CA ILE A 166 -11.61 0.05 0.82
C ILE A 166 -10.12 -0.29 0.66
N ILE A 167 -9.38 -0.49 1.75
CA ILE A 167 -7.99 -0.99 1.68
C ILE A 167 -7.96 -2.36 0.99
N TYR A 168 -8.89 -3.25 1.34
CA TYR A 168 -8.98 -4.56 0.69
C TYR A 168 -9.22 -4.44 -0.82
N LEU A 169 -10.10 -3.52 -1.25
CA LEU A 169 -10.28 -3.21 -2.66
C LEU A 169 -9.01 -2.68 -3.33
N ALA A 170 -8.26 -1.80 -2.65
CA ALA A 170 -6.97 -1.30 -3.14
C ALA A 170 -5.94 -2.43 -3.29
N LEU A 171 -5.84 -3.35 -2.31
CA LEU A 171 -4.96 -4.52 -2.37
C LEU A 171 -5.34 -5.45 -3.53
N MET A 172 -6.64 -5.73 -3.70
CA MET A 172 -7.13 -6.56 -4.81
C MET A 172 -6.81 -5.91 -6.17
N LEU A 173 -7.02 -4.60 -6.29
CA LEU A 173 -6.68 -3.85 -7.49
C LEU A 173 -5.18 -3.92 -7.80
N TRP A 174 -4.32 -3.77 -6.78
CA TRP A 174 -2.86 -3.90 -6.94
C TRP A 174 -2.45 -5.28 -7.46
N GLY A 175 -3.05 -6.34 -6.91
CA GLY A 175 -2.86 -7.71 -7.40
C GLY A 175 -3.29 -7.89 -8.86
N PHE A 176 -4.45 -7.34 -9.23
CA PHE A 176 -4.91 -7.35 -10.63
C PHE A 176 -3.99 -6.58 -11.56
N ILE A 177 -3.50 -5.41 -11.17
CA ILE A 177 -2.56 -4.62 -11.98
C ILE A 177 -1.30 -5.44 -12.27
N SER A 178 -0.74 -6.10 -11.25
CA SER A 178 0.42 -6.98 -11.40
C SER A 178 0.16 -8.11 -12.41
N PHE A 179 -1.01 -8.73 -12.38
CA PHE A 179 -1.38 -9.81 -13.29
C PHE A 179 -1.69 -9.34 -14.73
N PHE A 180 -2.56 -8.33 -14.89
CA PHE A 180 -2.98 -7.81 -16.20
C PHE A 180 -1.85 -7.14 -16.98
N THR A 181 -0.77 -6.74 -16.30
CA THR A 181 0.45 -6.27 -16.97
C THR A 181 0.97 -7.29 -17.98
N TYR A 182 0.78 -8.60 -17.76
CA TYR A 182 1.31 -9.64 -18.65
C TYR A 182 0.29 -10.17 -19.66
N ILE A 183 -1.00 -10.15 -19.34
CA ILE A 183 -2.05 -10.66 -20.24
C ILE A 183 -2.01 -9.94 -21.59
N ASN A 184 -1.79 -8.63 -21.56
CA ASN A 184 -1.84 -7.80 -22.76
C ASN A 184 -0.47 -7.63 -23.45
N THR A 185 0.61 -8.19 -22.88
CA THR A 185 1.94 -8.08 -23.49
C THR A 185 2.11 -9.10 -24.61
N ILE A 186 2.70 -8.63 -25.71
CA ILE A 186 3.21 -9.44 -26.80
C ILE A 186 4.56 -10.05 -26.38
N HIS A 187 4.80 -11.32 -26.65
CA HIS A 187 6.08 -11.99 -26.36
C HIS A 187 6.78 -12.44 -27.65
N GLN A 188 8.11 -12.58 -27.58
CA GLN A 188 8.95 -13.02 -28.70
C GLN A 188 9.42 -14.49 -28.57
N GLN A 189 9.00 -15.16 -27.49
CA GLN A 189 9.43 -16.54 -27.21
C GLN A 189 8.60 -17.59 -27.95
N LYS A 190 9.21 -18.76 -28.15
CA LYS A 190 8.59 -19.95 -28.78
C LYS A 190 7.68 -20.76 -27.83
N MET A 191 7.63 -20.40 -26.55
CA MET A 191 6.79 -21.09 -25.56
C MET A 191 5.32 -20.67 -25.72
N ASP A 192 4.40 -21.56 -25.35
CA ASP A 192 2.97 -21.27 -25.35
C ASP A 192 2.65 -20.00 -24.54
N THR A 193 1.71 -19.21 -25.06
CA THR A 193 1.36 -17.90 -24.53
C THR A 193 0.84 -17.96 -23.09
N PHE A 194 0.10 -19.01 -22.72
CA PHE A 194 -0.37 -19.16 -21.35
C PHE A 194 0.80 -19.41 -20.40
N TYR A 195 1.66 -20.40 -20.70
CA TYR A 195 2.77 -20.77 -19.82
C TYR A 195 3.77 -19.63 -19.64
N ILE A 196 4.07 -18.87 -20.69
CA ILE A 196 5.06 -17.80 -20.57
C ILE A 196 4.56 -16.60 -19.78
N LYS A 197 3.27 -16.24 -19.93
CA LYS A 197 2.67 -15.17 -19.15
C LYS A 197 2.52 -15.56 -17.69
N LEU A 198 2.18 -16.82 -17.41
CA LEU A 198 2.19 -17.37 -16.06
C LEU A 198 3.60 -17.30 -15.46
N LEU A 199 4.63 -17.74 -16.19
CA LEU A 199 6.02 -17.69 -15.72
C LEU A 199 6.48 -16.25 -15.44
N ALA A 200 6.14 -15.30 -16.32
CA ALA A 200 6.44 -13.88 -16.14
C ALA A 200 5.80 -13.32 -14.86
N TRP A 201 4.53 -13.66 -14.61
CA TRP A 201 3.84 -13.26 -13.38
C TRP A 201 4.43 -13.93 -12.12
N LEU A 202 4.79 -15.21 -12.19
CA LEU A 202 5.44 -15.92 -11.08
C LEU A 202 6.81 -15.32 -10.76
N ALA A 203 7.60 -14.95 -11.77
CA ALA A 203 8.89 -14.31 -11.56
C ALA A 203 8.77 -12.93 -10.90
N ASN A 204 7.78 -12.12 -11.30
CA ASN A 204 7.45 -10.88 -10.62
C ASN A 204 7.03 -11.11 -9.17
N SER A 205 6.21 -12.12 -8.94
CA SER A 205 5.76 -12.51 -7.60
C SER A 205 6.92 -12.98 -6.71
N ALA A 206 7.93 -13.65 -7.28
CA ALA A 206 9.14 -14.02 -6.55
C ALA A 206 9.97 -12.80 -6.12
N ILE A 207 10.12 -11.80 -6.99
CA ILE A 207 10.79 -10.52 -6.67
C ILE A 207 10.02 -9.77 -5.58
N LEU A 208 8.68 -9.75 -5.68
CA LEU A 208 7.83 -9.19 -4.65
C LEU A 208 7.95 -9.95 -3.32
N GLY A 209 8.08 -11.28 -3.36
CA GLY A 209 8.33 -12.11 -2.18
C GLY A 209 9.63 -11.75 -1.45
N LEU A 210 10.72 -11.50 -2.20
CA LEU A 210 11.98 -11.01 -1.62
C LEU A 210 11.81 -9.63 -0.98
N ALA A 211 11.03 -8.74 -1.61
CA ALA A 211 10.72 -7.43 -1.05
C ALA A 211 9.91 -7.53 0.26
N PHE A 212 8.99 -8.49 0.35
CA PHE A 212 8.28 -8.78 1.60
C PHE A 212 9.24 -9.17 2.73
N LEU A 213 10.28 -9.97 2.47
CA LEU A 213 11.28 -10.31 3.50
C LEU A 213 12.01 -9.06 4.02
N ILE A 214 12.34 -8.12 3.15
CA ILE A 214 12.94 -6.84 3.54
C ILE A 214 11.97 -6.03 4.39
N VAL A 215 10.70 -5.97 3.99
CA VAL A 215 9.65 -5.30 4.76
C VAL A 215 9.46 -5.92 6.14
N PHE A 216 9.47 -7.26 6.24
CA PHE A 216 9.42 -7.95 7.53
C PHE A 216 10.59 -7.56 8.44
N ALA A 217 11.79 -7.44 7.88
CA ALA A 217 12.96 -7.00 8.64
C ALA A 217 12.82 -5.55 9.15
N ILE A 218 12.28 -4.65 8.34
CA ILE A 218 12.05 -3.25 8.72
C ILE A 218 10.94 -3.14 9.78
N MET A 219 9.84 -3.87 9.60
CA MET A 219 8.65 -3.75 10.44
C MET A 219 8.71 -4.59 11.72
N GLY A 220 9.58 -5.60 11.80
CA GLY A 220 9.60 -6.58 12.89
C GLY A 220 9.78 -5.94 14.27
N SER A 221 10.77 -5.06 14.42
CA SER A 221 11.01 -4.33 15.69
C SER A 221 9.86 -3.40 16.04
N GLU A 222 9.32 -2.71 15.04
CA GLU A 222 8.21 -1.76 15.21
C GLU A 222 6.94 -2.44 15.72
N ILE A 223 6.62 -3.62 15.17
CA ILE A 223 5.48 -4.43 15.59
C ILE A 223 5.69 -4.98 17.00
N ALA A 224 6.89 -5.44 17.34
CA ALA A 224 7.19 -5.92 18.68
C ALA A 224 6.98 -4.81 19.74
N THR A 225 7.53 -3.62 19.49
CA THR A 225 7.34 -2.45 20.37
C THR A 225 5.87 -2.05 20.45
N LEU A 226 5.14 -2.09 19.35
CA LEU A 226 3.70 -1.80 19.33
C LEU A 226 2.92 -2.77 20.22
N ILE A 227 3.18 -4.07 20.13
CA ILE A 227 2.53 -5.10 20.95
C ILE A 227 2.86 -4.90 22.43
N SER A 228 4.13 -4.63 22.75
CA SER A 228 4.56 -4.32 24.12
C SER A 228 3.81 -3.10 24.67
N ASN A 229 3.73 -2.01 23.90
CA ASN A 229 2.99 -0.81 24.27
C ASN A 229 1.49 -1.08 24.45
N ALA A 230 0.88 -1.87 23.57
CA ALA A 230 -0.55 -2.20 23.63
C ALA A 230 -0.91 -3.13 24.80
N THR A 231 0.03 -3.95 25.26
CA THR A 231 -0.17 -4.89 26.38
C THR A 231 0.34 -4.39 27.73
N GLY A 232 0.99 -3.22 27.76
CA GLY A 232 1.61 -2.71 28.99
C GLY A 232 2.87 -3.47 29.41
N GLY A 233 3.58 -4.08 28.45
CA GLY A 233 4.84 -4.78 28.69
C GLY A 233 4.72 -6.18 29.32
N ILE A 234 3.56 -6.83 29.19
CA ILE A 234 3.29 -8.17 29.76
C ILE A 234 3.88 -9.30 28.88
N LEU A 235 4.20 -8.99 27.63
CA LEU A 235 4.88 -9.86 26.64
C LEU A 235 6.26 -9.29 26.32
#